data_AF-A0A958N7T5-F1
#
_entry.id   AF-A0A958N7T5-F1
#
_cell.length_a   1.000
_cell.length_b   1.000
_cell.length_c   1.000
_cell.angle_alpha   90.00
_cell.angle_beta   90.00
_cell.angle_gamma   90.00
#
_symmetry.space_group_name_H-M   'P 1'
#
loop_
_entity.id
_entity.type
_entity.pdbx_description
1 polymer ?
#
loop_
_entity_poly.entity_id
_entity_poly.type
_entity_poly.pdbx_seq_one_letter_code
_entity_poly.pdbx_strand_id
1 'polypeptide(L)'
;MTKKKGFDSSADVLQSLFQNSKSSLGQGFMRWKLWREWNQIVGDSIANNSSPVGYQKGILYIWVNSSPRLQEMMFLAGDIKDKINRYLGENVIRRIQFTLDRKDVPNVDEASESFKNFIK
;
A
#
# COMPACT_ATOMS: atom_id res chain seq x y z
N MET A 1 -17.01 -34.06 24.40
CA MET A 1 -17.16 -33.59 23.01
C MET A 1 -17.84 -32.23 23.04
N THR A 2 -17.12 -31.14 22.77
CA THR A 2 -17.71 -29.79 22.82
C THR A 2 -17.25 -29.00 21.61
N LYS A 3 -18.25 -28.49 20.89
CA LYS A 3 -18.28 -28.02 19.49
C LYS A 3 -17.16 -27.04 19.13
N LYS A 4 -16.47 -27.29 18.02
CA LYS A 4 -15.68 -26.28 17.28
C LYS A 4 -16.63 -25.14 16.90
N LYS A 5 -16.38 -23.94 17.43
CA LYS A 5 -17.02 -22.69 16.97
C LYS A 5 -16.69 -22.53 15.49
N GLY A 6 -17.75 -22.49 14.68
CA GLY A 6 -17.67 -22.41 13.24
C GLY A 6 -16.97 -21.15 12.79
N PHE A 7 -16.27 -21.29 11.66
CA PHE A 7 -15.79 -20.23 10.79
C PHE A 7 -16.68 -18.99 10.86
N ASP A 8 -16.08 -17.84 11.18
CA ASP A 8 -16.73 -16.55 10.99
C ASP A 8 -17.32 -16.53 9.57
N SER A 9 -18.63 -16.30 9.48
CA SER A 9 -19.35 -16.34 8.21
C SER A 9 -18.61 -15.47 7.20
N SER A 10 -18.49 -15.94 5.95
CA SER A 10 -17.92 -15.11 4.88
C SER A 10 -18.63 -13.76 4.78
N ALA A 11 -19.91 -13.69 5.16
CA ALA A 11 -20.65 -12.43 5.26
C ALA A 11 -20.12 -11.51 6.37
N ASP A 12 -19.75 -12.03 7.54
CA ASP A 12 -19.21 -11.25 8.66
C ASP A 12 -17.78 -10.75 8.37
N VAL A 13 -16.98 -11.58 7.68
CA VAL A 13 -15.65 -11.18 7.19
C VAL A 13 -15.79 -10.06 6.15
N LEU A 14 -16.76 -10.17 5.23
CA LEU A 14 -17.05 -9.10 4.27
C LEU A 14 -17.56 -7.83 4.96
N GLN A 15 -18.47 -7.95 5.92
CA GLN A 15 -19.03 -6.83 6.68
C GLN A 15 -17.92 -6.07 7.41
N SER A 16 -17.00 -6.77 8.07
CA SER A 16 -15.88 -6.16 8.80
C SER A 16 -14.84 -5.50 7.88
N LEU A 17 -14.65 -6.01 6.65
CA LEU A 17 -13.86 -5.36 5.61
C LEU A 17 -14.47 -4.03 5.17
N PHE A 18 -15.78 -3.99 4.93
CA PHE A 18 -16.49 -2.78 4.51
C PHE A 18 -16.61 -1.73 5.61
N GLN A 19 -16.76 -2.15 6.87
CA GLN A 19 -16.96 -1.23 7.99
C GLN A 19 -15.66 -0.65 8.54
N ASN A 20 -14.51 -1.29 8.33
CA ASN A 20 -13.24 -0.86 8.89
C ASN A 20 -12.07 -0.97 7.90
N SER A 21 -11.97 -0.04 6.94
CA SER A 21 -10.80 0.10 6.06
C SER A 21 -9.48 0.31 6.82
N LYS A 22 -9.56 0.80 8.07
CA LYS A 22 -8.42 0.94 9.00
C LYS A 22 -8.01 -0.37 9.69
N SER A 23 -8.84 -1.40 9.67
CA SER A 23 -8.48 -2.72 10.23
C SER A 23 -7.26 -3.30 9.51
N SER A 24 -6.49 -4.15 10.19
CA SER A 24 -5.36 -4.87 9.60
C SER A 24 -5.78 -5.68 8.37
N LEU A 25 -7.01 -6.23 8.39
CA LEU A 25 -7.57 -6.95 7.25
C LEU A 25 -7.97 -6.01 6.09
N GLY A 26 -8.62 -4.89 6.38
CA GLY A 26 -8.96 -3.87 5.38
C GLY A 26 -7.74 -3.28 4.68
N GLN A 27 -6.66 -3.03 5.43
CA GLN A 27 -5.38 -2.60 4.86
C GLN A 27 -4.74 -3.71 4.00
N GLY A 28 -4.83 -4.97 4.42
CA GLY A 28 -4.38 -6.12 3.63
C GLY A 28 -5.11 -6.23 2.29
N PHE A 29 -6.43 -6.09 2.30
CA PHE A 29 -7.25 -6.10 1.08
C PHE A 29 -6.93 -4.92 0.15
N MET A 30 -6.80 -3.71 0.70
CA MET A 30 -6.40 -2.52 -0.05
C MET A 30 -5.04 -2.71 -0.73
N ARG A 31 -4.04 -3.24 -0.01
CA ARG A 31 -2.73 -3.57 -0.58
C ARG A 31 -2.86 -4.59 -1.70
N TRP A 32 -3.61 -5.67 -1.50
CA TRP A 32 -3.83 -6.66 -2.56
C TRP A 32 -4.41 -6.02 -3.82
N LYS A 33 -5.42 -5.16 -3.69
CA LYS A 33 -6.04 -4.44 -4.81
C LYS A 33 -5.03 -3.54 -5.54
N LEU A 34 -4.21 -2.80 -4.79
CA LEU A 34 -3.18 -1.93 -5.37
C LEU A 34 -2.14 -2.70 -6.19
N TRP A 35 -1.69 -3.86 -5.70
CA TRP A 35 -0.69 -4.67 -6.39
C TRP A 35 -1.27 -5.34 -7.62
N ARG A 36 -2.48 -5.89 -7.51
CA ARG A 36 -3.14 -6.62 -8.59
C ARG A 36 -3.56 -5.70 -9.74
N GLU A 37 -4.10 -4.53 -9.40
CA GLU A 37 -4.70 -3.61 -10.37
C GLU A 37 -3.78 -2.43 -10.71
N TRP A 38 -2.49 -2.51 -10.38
CA TRP A 38 -1.54 -1.40 -10.54
C TRP A 38 -1.60 -0.77 -11.93
N ASN A 39 -1.48 -1.60 -12.98
CA ASN A 39 -1.52 -1.12 -14.36
C ASN A 39 -2.83 -0.40 -14.68
N GLN A 40 -3.97 -0.95 -14.28
CA GLN A 40 -5.27 -0.30 -14.48
C GLN A 40 -5.34 1.09 -13.80
N ILE A 41 -4.71 1.25 -12.63
CA ILE A 41 -4.75 2.49 -11.86
C ILE A 41 -3.89 3.59 -12.49
N VAL A 42 -2.65 3.26 -12.85
CA VAL A 42 -1.65 4.27 -13.26
C VAL A 42 -1.44 4.36 -14.77
N GLY A 43 -1.79 3.29 -15.50
CA GLY A 43 -1.57 3.11 -16.93
C GLY A 43 -0.19 2.52 -17.26
N ASP A 44 -0.06 1.97 -18.47
CA ASP A 44 1.11 1.23 -18.94
C ASP A 44 2.43 2.00 -18.80
N SER A 45 2.42 3.31 -19.13
CA SER A 45 3.63 4.15 -19.09
C SER A 45 4.30 4.13 -17.71
N ILE A 46 3.50 4.17 -16.65
CA ILE A 46 3.96 4.17 -15.26
C ILE A 46 4.20 2.72 -14.80
N ALA A 47 3.28 1.82 -15.11
CA ALA A 47 3.30 0.43 -14.63
C ALA A 47 4.46 -0.41 -15.19
N ASN A 48 4.91 -0.16 -16.43
CA ASN A 48 6.05 -0.86 -17.02
C ASN A 48 7.36 -0.63 -16.27
N ASN A 49 7.40 0.43 -15.48
CA ASN A 49 8.62 1.02 -14.97
C ASN A 49 8.63 1.22 -13.46
N SER A 50 7.50 0.92 -12.83
CA SER A 50 7.31 1.09 -11.40
C SER A 50 6.34 0.06 -10.85
N SER A 51 6.48 -0.25 -9.58
CA SER A 51 5.58 -1.15 -8.87
C SER A 51 5.46 -0.76 -7.40
N PRO A 52 4.29 -0.91 -6.77
CA PRO A 52 4.17 -0.73 -5.33
C PRO A 52 5.00 -1.79 -4.61
N VAL A 53 5.71 -1.39 -3.56
CA VAL A 53 6.59 -2.26 -2.77
C VAL A 53 6.35 -2.18 -1.26
N GLY A 54 5.59 -1.19 -0.80
CA GLY A 54 5.16 -1.13 0.59
C GLY A 54 4.14 -0.04 0.85
N TYR A 55 3.45 -0.14 1.98
CA TYR A 55 2.52 0.89 2.43
C TYR A 55 2.57 1.03 3.95
N GLN A 56 2.94 2.19 4.49
CA GLN A 56 3.03 2.37 5.93
C GLN A 56 2.58 3.77 6.33
N LYS A 57 1.68 3.86 7.32
CA LYS A 57 1.20 5.13 7.90
C LYS A 57 0.72 6.15 6.83
N GLY A 58 0.09 5.66 5.76
CA GLY A 58 -0.39 6.50 4.65
C GLY A 58 0.67 6.83 3.59
N ILE A 59 1.88 6.29 3.69
CA ILE A 59 2.95 6.44 2.71
C ILE A 59 2.96 5.19 1.82
N LEU A 60 2.78 5.38 0.51
CA LEU A 60 2.98 4.32 -0.48
C LEU A 60 4.42 4.38 -0.99
N TYR A 61 5.13 3.27 -0.88
CA TYR A 61 6.47 3.09 -1.41
C TYR A 61 6.37 2.47 -2.78
N ILE A 62 6.96 3.13 -3.77
CA ILE A 62 6.96 2.71 -5.17
C ILE A 62 8.40 2.51 -5.60
N TRP A 63 8.71 1.30 -6.03
CA TRP A 63 9.99 1.01 -6.66
C TRP A 63 9.96 1.46 -8.12
N VAL A 64 11.07 2.05 -8.59
CA VAL A 64 11.28 2.46 -9.98
C VAL A 64 12.54 1.76 -10.51
N ASN A 65 12.49 1.24 -11.74
CA ASN A 65 13.56 0.40 -12.25
C ASN A 65 14.85 1.15 -12.68
N SER A 66 14.84 2.49 -12.72
CA SER A 66 16.00 3.28 -13.17
C SER A 66 15.98 4.72 -12.64
N SER A 67 17.17 5.29 -12.42
CA SER A 67 17.37 6.64 -11.90
C SER A 67 16.80 7.75 -12.80
N PRO A 68 16.96 7.72 -14.15
CA PRO A 68 16.41 8.77 -15.02
C PRO A 68 14.88 8.90 -14.93
N ARG A 69 14.16 7.78 -14.79
CA ARG A 69 12.69 7.79 -14.67
C ARG A 69 12.20 8.20 -13.28
N LEU A 70 13.07 8.19 -12.27
CA LEU A 70 12.74 8.65 -10.94
C LEU A 70 12.34 10.13 -10.93
N GLN A 71 13.07 10.97 -11.69
CA GLN A 71 12.81 12.41 -11.74
C GLN A 71 11.45 12.73 -12.37
N GLU A 72 11.10 12.03 -13.46
CA GLU A 72 9.77 12.11 -14.07
C GLU A 72 8.66 11.65 -13.11
N MET A 73 8.88 10.51 -12.43
CA MET A 73 7.92 9.98 -11.46
C MET A 73 7.69 10.93 -10.27
N MET A 74 8.73 11.61 -9.80
CA MET A 74 8.60 12.61 -8.73
C MET A 74 7.68 13.76 -9.13
N PHE A 75 7.73 14.21 -10.39
CA PHE A 75 6.79 15.22 -10.91
C PHE A 75 5.35 14.70 -10.95
N LEU A 76 5.16 13.42 -11.30
CA LEU A 76 3.85 12.78 -11.39
C LEU A 76 3.30 12.27 -10.05
N ALA A 77 4.03 12.45 -8.94
CA ALA A 77 3.67 11.88 -7.64
C ALA A 77 2.27 12.31 -7.16
N GLY A 78 1.91 13.58 -7.39
CA GLY A 78 0.58 14.11 -7.04
C GLY A 78 -0.52 13.38 -7.80
N ASP A 79 -0.38 13.30 -9.13
CA ASP A 79 -1.35 12.66 -10.02
C ASP A 79 -1.50 11.16 -9.73
N ILE A 80 -0.39 10.46 -9.48
CA ILE A 80 -0.40 9.04 -9.13
C ILE A 80 -1.17 8.84 -7.82
N LYS A 81 -0.88 9.65 -6.79
CA LYS A 81 -1.58 9.60 -5.49
C LYS A 81 -3.08 9.82 -5.68
N ASP A 82 -3.47 10.81 -6.47
CA ASP A 82 -4.87 11.16 -6.68
C ASP A 82 -5.62 10.09 -7.48
N LYS A 83 -4.97 9.50 -8.51
CA LYS A 83 -5.52 8.33 -9.24
C LYS A 83 -5.76 7.16 -8.30
N ILE A 84 -4.80 6.85 -7.44
CA ILE A 84 -4.91 5.74 -6.48
C ILE A 84 -6.05 5.98 -5.50
N ASN A 85 -6.10 7.13 -4.83
CA ASN A 85 -7.16 7.43 -3.86
C ASN A 85 -8.54 7.43 -4.51
N ARG A 86 -8.66 7.99 -5.72
CA ARG A 86 -9.91 7.93 -6.49
C ARG A 86 -10.34 6.50 -6.80
N TYR A 87 -9.40 5.64 -7.19
CA TYR A 87 -9.67 4.23 -7.47
C TYR A 87 -10.05 3.41 -6.22
N LEU A 88 -9.47 3.75 -5.07
CA LEU A 88 -9.77 3.11 -3.79
C LEU A 88 -11.08 3.63 -3.17
N GLY A 89 -11.56 4.81 -3.58
CA GLY A 89 -12.77 5.43 -3.03
C GLY A 89 -12.55 6.10 -1.67
N GLU A 90 -11.30 6.17 -1.20
CA GLU A 90 -10.92 6.73 0.09
C GLU A 90 -9.54 7.41 0.00
N ASN A 91 -9.31 8.46 0.80
CA ASN A 91 -8.03 9.17 0.88
C ASN A 91 -7.03 8.45 1.82
N VAL A 92 -6.63 7.24 1.43
CA VAL A 92 -5.72 6.40 2.24
C VAL A 92 -4.25 6.68 1.97
N ILE A 93 -3.89 7.09 0.75
CA ILE A 93 -2.53 7.47 0.38
C ILE A 93 -2.35 8.97 0.63
N ARG A 94 -1.51 9.30 1.61
CA ARG A 94 -1.15 10.68 1.98
C ARG A 94 0.08 11.17 1.22
N ARG A 95 1.06 10.28 1.00
CA ARG A 95 2.33 10.59 0.34
C ARG A 95 2.82 9.39 -0.47
N ILE A 96 3.54 9.67 -1.53
CA ILE A 96 4.31 8.68 -2.29
C ILE A 96 5.80 8.89 -2.01
N GLN A 97 6.51 7.79 -1.79
CA GLN A 97 7.96 7.76 -1.70
C GLN A 97 8.47 6.81 -2.77
N PHE A 98 9.31 7.31 -3.67
CA PHE A 98 9.96 6.46 -4.66
C PHE A 98 11.28 5.91 -4.12
N THR A 99 11.65 4.72 -4.59
CA THR A 99 12.94 4.09 -4.31
C THR A 99 13.48 3.35 -5.54
N LEU A 100 14.79 3.23 -5.64
CA LEU A 100 15.48 2.39 -6.62
C LEU A 100 15.79 0.99 -6.05
N ASP A 101 15.71 0.82 -4.73
CA ASP A 101 15.96 -0.45 -4.04
C ASP A 101 14.67 -0.92 -3.34
N ARG A 102 14.21 -2.12 -3.71
CA ARG A 102 13.02 -2.73 -3.09
C ARG A 102 13.20 -3.02 -1.60
N LYS A 103 14.44 -3.08 -1.11
CA LYS A 103 14.78 -3.30 0.31
C LYS A 103 14.68 -2.03 1.15
N ASP A 104 14.64 -0.85 0.53
CA ASP A 104 14.54 0.45 1.22
C ASP A 104 13.10 0.80 1.63
N VAL A 105 12.30 -0.22 1.90
CA VAL A 105 10.92 -0.10 2.36
C VAL A 105 10.92 -0.44 3.84
N PRO A 106 10.52 0.47 4.73
CA PRO A 106 10.49 0.17 6.15
C PRO A 106 9.56 -1.02 6.42
N ASN A 107 10.14 -2.09 6.96
CA ASN A 107 9.36 -3.21 7.46
C ASN A 107 8.59 -2.74 8.70
N VAL A 108 7.33 -3.17 8.83
CA VAL A 108 6.44 -2.79 9.94
C VAL A 108 7.09 -3.14 11.29
N ASP A 109 7.88 -4.21 11.32
CA ASP A 109 8.59 -4.67 12.50
C ASP A 109 9.88 -3.84 12.76
N GLU A 110 10.73 -3.63 11.75
CA GLU A 110 12.01 -2.91 11.90
C GLU A 110 11.85 -1.40 12.16
N ALA A 111 10.83 -0.77 11.57
CA ALA A 111 10.60 0.67 11.72
C ALA A 111 10.18 1.03 13.16
N SER A 112 9.48 0.13 13.85
CA SER A 112 9.16 0.28 15.27
C SER A 112 10.41 0.19 16.14
N GLU A 113 11.41 -0.60 15.72
CA GLU A 113 12.61 -0.88 16.51
C GLU A 113 13.66 0.23 16.32
N SER A 114 13.86 0.70 15.08
CA SER A 114 14.70 1.87 14.80
C SER A 114 14.20 3.14 15.50
N PHE A 115 12.89 3.38 15.54
CA PHE A 115 12.34 4.56 16.23
C PHE A 115 12.55 4.49 17.75
N LYS A 116 12.43 3.30 18.35
CA LYS A 116 12.73 3.09 19.79
C LYS A 116 14.20 3.33 20.11
N ASN A 117 15.10 2.95 19.21
CA ASN A 117 16.54 3.16 19.38
C ASN A 117 16.97 4.62 19.18
N PHE A 118 16.22 5.42 18.43
CA PHE A 118 16.53 6.83 18.17
C PHE A 118 16.12 7.78 19.32
N ILE A 119 15.13 7.40 20.12
CA ILE A 119 14.60 8.23 21.24
C ILE A 119 15.28 7.87 22.57
N LYS A 120 16.28 6.99 22.55
CA LYS A 120 17.02 6.52 23.72
C LYS A 120 18.41 7.15 23.75
#